data_AF-A0A539ECL3-F1
#
_entry.id   AF-A0A539ECL3-F1
#
_cell.length_a   1.000
_cell.length_b   1.000
_cell.length_c   1.000
_cell.angle_alpha   90.00
_cell.angle_beta   90.00
_cell.angle_gamma   90.00
#
_symmetry.space_group_name_H-M   'P 1'
#
loop_
_entity.id
_entity.type
_entity.pdbx_description
1 polymer ?
#
loop_
_entity_poly.entity_id
_entity_poly.type
_entity_poly.pdbx_seq_one_letter_code
_entity_poly.pdbx_strand_id
1 'polypeptide(L)'
;LGFGEVAQFPFIDAPDSRMINDGYQTLEELGAVDGRGQLTTIGRQLAKLPVDPRLGRMILAANDEGALAEVLIIAAALSVQDPRERPLEATQAADEQHRHYSDKRSDFIAFLNLWRDYHEQAKHLTTSKLRQYCKSRFLSYVRLRDWHEVHTQLQQIALEMGLSLNQTAAEYAAIHRALLTGLLTQIGFKTEGGDYLATRSAKFQIFPGSALFKKSPAWVMAAEIVDTGRRYARVVAAIEPEWVETLAPTLVKHHYFEPHWEKKRGSVVAFERVTLYGLTVVVKRKVQYGPIDPVASRELMIRSALVAGELDAQLPFFLHNQRLREELASLEHKTRRQDIVIDDELLYQFYAQRLPAEICDSRSLERWHKTLPVAEQQRLLFTLADLTRDRASSVTVSDYPDTLKVQEVALPLTYHFEPGHPDDGVTVTIPLALLNQLTVSPFEWLVPGLLQEKIARRRLWRRCRRREAGV
;
A
#
# COMPACT_ATOMS: atom_id res chain seq x y z
N LEU A 1 -28.75 12.99 -24.02
CA LEU A 1 -29.30 12.87 -25.39
C LEU A 1 -29.64 11.43 -25.78
N GLY A 2 -28.99 10.40 -25.20
CA GLY A 2 -29.47 9.01 -25.32
C GLY A 2 -29.22 8.38 -26.68
N PHE A 3 -28.19 8.82 -27.41
CA PHE A 3 -27.90 8.39 -28.79
C PHE A 3 -27.22 7.01 -28.92
N GLY A 4 -27.10 6.24 -27.84
CA GLY A 4 -26.40 4.96 -27.85
C GLY A 4 -24.87 5.11 -27.90
N GLU A 5 -24.18 4.10 -28.45
CA GLU A 5 -22.72 4.08 -28.54
C GLU A 5 -22.21 5.10 -29.56
N VAL A 6 -21.22 5.91 -29.17
CA VAL A 6 -20.61 6.93 -30.06
C VAL A 6 -20.08 6.33 -31.36
N ALA A 7 -19.53 5.11 -31.33
CA ALA A 7 -19.04 4.43 -32.52
C ALA A 7 -20.14 4.11 -33.56
N GLN A 8 -21.41 4.08 -33.13
CA GLN A 8 -22.57 3.82 -33.99
C GLN A 8 -23.28 5.11 -34.39
N PHE A 9 -22.82 6.26 -33.91
CA PHE A 9 -23.42 7.55 -34.24
C PHE A 9 -23.14 7.91 -35.70
N PRO A 10 -24.16 8.37 -36.46
CA PRO A 10 -24.02 8.65 -37.89
C PRO A 10 -23.32 9.99 -38.15
N PHE A 11 -22.02 10.04 -37.87
CA PHE A 11 -21.18 11.19 -38.22
C PHE A 11 -21.03 11.32 -39.74
N ILE A 12 -20.96 12.56 -40.25
CA ILE A 12 -20.60 12.82 -41.66
C ILE A 12 -19.16 12.33 -41.90
N ASP A 13 -18.25 12.74 -41.02
CA ASP A 13 -16.88 12.27 -40.95
C ASP A 13 -16.64 11.66 -39.56
N ALA A 14 -16.60 10.34 -39.47
CA ALA A 14 -16.45 9.64 -38.20
C ALA A 14 -15.04 9.85 -37.62
N PRO A 15 -14.91 10.18 -36.31
CA PRO A 15 -13.61 10.23 -35.67
C PRO A 15 -13.00 8.83 -35.59
N ASP A 16 -11.66 8.75 -35.62
CA ASP A 16 -10.95 7.49 -35.39
C ASP A 16 -11.28 6.95 -33.99
N SER A 17 -11.43 5.63 -33.90
CA SER A 17 -11.52 4.84 -32.68
C SER A 17 -10.62 5.32 -31.55
N ARG A 18 -9.38 5.74 -31.84
CA ARG A 18 -8.45 6.24 -30.83
C ARG A 18 -8.96 7.51 -30.15
N MET A 19 -9.50 8.45 -30.92
CA MET A 19 -10.03 9.72 -30.38
C MET A 19 -11.30 9.49 -29.55
N ILE A 20 -12.13 8.52 -29.96
CA ILE A 20 -13.30 8.11 -29.19
C ILE A 20 -12.86 7.54 -27.83
N ASN A 21 -11.87 6.63 -27.83
CA ASN A 21 -11.33 6.03 -26.60
C ASN A 21 -10.67 7.07 -25.67
N ASP A 22 -9.89 8.00 -26.22
CA ASP A 22 -9.26 9.10 -25.47
C ASP A 22 -10.33 10.00 -24.82
N GLY A 23 -11.45 10.22 -25.51
CA GLY A 23 -12.62 10.93 -24.99
C GLY A 23 -13.28 10.21 -23.81
N TYR A 24 -13.58 8.91 -23.96
CA TYR A 24 -14.12 8.11 -22.85
C TYR A 24 -13.18 8.05 -21.66
N GLN A 25 -11.87 7.89 -21.89
CA GLN A 25 -10.87 7.89 -20.84
C GLN A 25 -10.85 9.22 -20.08
N THR A 26 -10.94 10.35 -20.79
CA THR A 26 -11.05 11.67 -20.15
C THR A 26 -12.33 11.79 -19.33
N LEU A 27 -13.46 11.30 -19.82
CA LEU A 27 -14.71 11.33 -19.07
C LEU A 27 -14.66 10.41 -17.83
N GLU A 28 -13.99 9.26 -17.90
CA GLU A 28 -13.77 8.36 -16.77
C GLU A 28 -12.84 9.02 -15.72
N GLU A 29 -11.76 9.67 -16.16
CA GLU A 29 -10.85 10.46 -15.32
C GLU A 29 -11.59 11.54 -14.52
N LEU A 30 -12.60 12.17 -15.13
CA LEU A 30 -13.41 13.22 -14.49
C LEU A 30 -14.52 12.65 -13.60
N GLY A 31 -14.71 11.32 -13.58
CA GLY A 31 -15.84 10.66 -12.94
C GLY A 31 -17.17 10.94 -13.62
N ALA A 32 -17.17 11.37 -14.89
CA ALA A 32 -18.35 11.65 -15.68
C ALA A 32 -19.01 10.38 -16.22
N VAL A 33 -18.22 9.34 -16.47
CA VAL A 33 -18.70 7.98 -16.79
C VAL A 33 -18.11 6.97 -15.81
N ASP A 34 -18.81 5.86 -15.60
CA ASP A 34 -18.32 4.73 -14.83
C ASP A 34 -17.48 3.77 -15.69
N GLY A 35 -16.92 2.72 -15.08
CA GLY A 35 -16.12 1.70 -15.78
C GLY A 35 -16.90 0.86 -16.82
N ARG A 36 -18.21 1.07 -16.94
CA ARG A 36 -19.05 0.48 -18.00
C ARG A 36 -19.40 1.51 -19.09
N GLY A 37 -18.85 2.72 -19.02
CA GLY A 37 -19.11 3.81 -19.95
C GLY A 37 -20.46 4.52 -19.73
N GLN A 38 -21.14 4.29 -18.60
CA GLN A 38 -22.44 4.91 -18.32
C GLN A 38 -22.30 6.26 -17.62
N LEU A 39 -23.17 7.22 -17.95
CA LEU A 39 -23.16 8.55 -17.33
C LEU A 39 -23.46 8.49 -15.82
N THR A 40 -22.55 9.05 -15.04
CA THR A 40 -22.72 9.27 -13.60
C THR A 40 -23.59 10.50 -13.34
N THR A 41 -23.87 10.79 -12.06
CA THR A 41 -24.52 12.04 -11.65
C THR A 41 -23.66 13.26 -12.02
N ILE A 42 -22.34 13.17 -11.84
CA ILE A 42 -21.39 14.21 -12.26
C ILE A 42 -21.47 14.39 -13.77
N GLY A 43 -21.44 13.30 -14.56
CA GLY A 43 -21.53 13.38 -16.02
C GLY A 43 -22.81 14.05 -16.51
N ARG A 44 -23.94 13.78 -15.85
CA ARG A 44 -25.23 14.45 -16.14
C ARG A 44 -25.21 15.94 -15.83
N GLN A 45 -24.51 16.37 -14.78
CA GLN A 45 -24.34 17.79 -14.47
C GLN A 45 -23.38 18.48 -15.44
N LEU A 46 -22.26 17.82 -15.77
CA LEU A 46 -21.29 18.33 -16.75
C LEU A 46 -21.90 18.57 -18.12
N ALA A 47 -22.80 17.69 -18.57
CA ALA A 47 -23.50 17.83 -19.84
C ALA A 47 -24.37 19.11 -19.95
N LYS A 48 -24.63 19.82 -18.85
CA LYS A 48 -25.35 21.10 -18.82
C LYS A 48 -24.44 22.32 -18.93
N LEU A 49 -23.13 22.15 -18.75
CA LEU A 49 -22.15 23.23 -18.78
C LEU A 49 -21.56 23.37 -20.19
N PRO A 50 -21.64 24.54 -20.85
CA PRO A 50 -21.12 24.76 -22.20
C PRO A 50 -19.62 25.08 -22.20
N VAL A 51 -18.83 24.27 -21.50
CA VAL A 51 -17.37 24.42 -21.40
C VAL A 51 -16.67 23.07 -21.52
N ASP A 52 -15.34 23.12 -21.63
CA ASP A 52 -14.51 21.93 -21.53
C ASP A 52 -14.89 21.10 -20.27
N PRO A 53 -15.06 19.76 -20.40
CA PRO A 53 -15.46 18.91 -19.28
C PRO A 53 -14.54 19.01 -18.05
N ARG A 54 -13.24 19.27 -18.21
CA ARG A 54 -12.31 19.44 -17.09
C ARG A 54 -12.66 20.69 -16.31
N LEU A 55 -12.91 21.81 -16.99
CA LEU A 55 -13.32 23.06 -16.34
C LEU A 55 -14.68 22.92 -15.67
N GLY A 56 -15.63 22.26 -16.34
CA GLY A 56 -16.92 21.94 -15.74
C GLY A 56 -16.77 21.12 -14.46
N ARG A 57 -15.85 20.14 -14.45
CA ARG A 57 -15.58 19.29 -13.28
C ARG A 57 -15.03 20.08 -12.10
N MET A 58 -14.17 21.06 -12.38
CA MET A 58 -13.66 22.00 -11.36
C MET A 58 -14.78 22.85 -10.77
N ILE A 59 -15.66 23.40 -11.61
CA ILE A 59 -16.80 24.24 -11.17
C ILE A 59 -17.74 23.44 -10.26
N LEU A 60 -18.08 22.20 -10.65
CA LEU A 60 -18.92 21.32 -9.81
C LEU A 60 -18.24 21.00 -8.48
N ALA A 61 -16.94 20.66 -8.49
CA ALA A 61 -16.19 20.40 -7.26
C ALA A 61 -16.12 21.62 -6.33
N ALA A 62 -16.02 22.82 -6.92
CA ALA A 62 -15.87 24.06 -6.17
C ALA A 62 -17.09 24.40 -5.32
N ASN A 63 -18.28 23.93 -5.72
CA ASN A 63 -19.48 24.05 -4.89
C ASN A 63 -19.33 23.27 -3.57
N ASP A 64 -18.84 22.03 -3.66
CA ASP A 64 -18.69 21.14 -2.49
C ASP A 64 -17.52 21.59 -1.59
N GLU A 65 -16.48 22.17 -2.19
CA GLU A 65 -15.32 22.73 -1.48
C GLU A 65 -15.57 24.14 -0.91
N GLY A 66 -16.70 24.78 -1.23
CA GLY A 66 -16.98 26.16 -0.81
C GLY A 66 -16.06 27.20 -1.46
N ALA A 67 -15.64 26.97 -2.71
CA ALA A 67 -14.69 27.78 -3.47
C ALA A 67 -15.21 28.21 -4.85
N LEU A 68 -16.53 28.19 -5.05
CA LEU A 68 -17.17 28.42 -6.35
C LEU A 68 -16.83 29.79 -6.95
N ALA A 69 -16.83 30.86 -6.14
CA ALA A 69 -16.56 32.21 -6.62
C ALA A 69 -15.16 32.33 -7.22
N GLU A 70 -14.14 31.81 -6.54
CA GLU A 70 -12.76 31.80 -7.01
C GLU A 70 -12.57 30.89 -8.23
N VAL A 71 -13.16 29.69 -8.20
CA VAL A 71 -12.98 28.72 -9.29
C VAL A 71 -13.69 29.16 -10.56
N LEU A 72 -14.83 29.87 -10.50
CA LEU A 72 -15.46 30.46 -11.69
C LEU A 72 -14.54 31.46 -12.38
N ILE A 73 -13.86 32.32 -11.60
CA ILE A 73 -12.89 33.30 -12.13
C ILE A 73 -11.74 32.56 -12.83
N ILE A 74 -11.19 31.53 -12.20
CA ILE A 74 -10.08 30.76 -12.74
C ILE A 74 -10.51 29.96 -13.98
N ALA A 75 -11.64 29.27 -13.94
CA ALA A 75 -12.16 28.50 -15.06
C ALA A 75 -12.42 29.39 -16.29
N ALA A 76 -12.99 30.58 -16.07
CA ALA A 76 -13.15 31.57 -17.13
C ALA A 76 -11.79 32.02 -17.69
N ALA A 77 -10.77 32.22 -16.83
CA ALA A 77 -9.43 32.62 -17.25
C ALA A 77 -8.77 31.56 -18.15
N LEU A 78 -8.95 30.28 -17.80
CA LEU A 78 -8.41 29.15 -18.55
C LEU A 78 -9.18 28.87 -19.86
N SER A 79 -10.40 29.41 -20.00
CA SER A 79 -11.23 29.24 -21.21
C SER A 79 -10.94 30.28 -22.29
N VAL A 80 -10.19 31.34 -21.96
CA VAL A 80 -9.89 32.45 -22.87
C VAL A 80 -8.39 32.63 -23.03
N GLN A 81 -8.00 33.45 -24.00
CA GLN A 81 -6.59 33.81 -24.16
C GLN A 81 -6.10 34.65 -22.97
N ASP A 82 -4.90 34.33 -22.46
CA ASP A 82 -4.30 35.05 -21.32
C ASP A 82 -4.26 36.57 -21.60
N PRO A 83 -4.82 37.41 -20.71
CA PRO A 83 -4.82 38.86 -20.87
C PRO A 83 -3.44 39.49 -20.73
N ARG A 84 -2.45 38.79 -20.15
CA ARG A 84 -1.08 39.29 -20.00
C ARG A 84 -0.37 39.29 -21.35
N GLU A 85 0.14 40.45 -21.73
CA GLU A 85 0.92 40.64 -22.96
C GLU A 85 2.41 40.63 -22.62
N ARG A 86 3.21 39.90 -23.40
CA ARG A 86 4.66 39.84 -23.21
C ARG A 86 5.39 40.08 -24.54
N PRO A 87 5.44 41.34 -25.02
CA PRO A 87 6.11 41.68 -26.28
C PRO A 87 7.60 41.34 -26.22
N LEU A 88 8.17 40.84 -27.31
CA LEU A 88 9.59 40.42 -27.37
C LEU A 88 10.56 41.55 -26.96
N GLU A 89 10.26 42.78 -27.37
CA GLU A 89 11.10 43.95 -27.10
C GLU A 89 10.96 44.50 -25.67
N ALA A 90 9.92 44.10 -24.94
CA ALA A 90 9.62 44.62 -23.60
C ALA A 90 9.41 43.51 -22.57
N THR A 91 10.02 42.34 -22.79
CA THR A 91 9.86 41.15 -21.94
C THR A 91 10.15 41.41 -20.46
N GLN A 92 11.26 42.08 -20.14
CA GLN A 92 11.64 42.37 -18.76
C GLN A 92 10.65 43.30 -18.06
N ALA A 93 10.20 44.36 -18.75
CA ALA A 93 9.22 45.30 -18.21
C ALA A 93 7.85 44.62 -17.99
N ALA A 94 7.41 43.78 -18.94
CA ALA A 94 6.19 42.98 -18.78
C ALA A 94 6.30 42.02 -17.58
N ASP A 95 7.41 41.29 -17.45
CA ASP A 95 7.66 40.36 -16.34
C ASP A 95 7.68 41.07 -14.98
N GLU A 96 8.14 42.31 -14.93
CA GLU A 96 8.09 43.14 -13.72
C GLU A 96 6.66 43.54 -13.36
N GLN A 97 5.88 44.00 -14.34
CA GLN A 97 4.48 44.37 -14.12
C GLN A 97 3.63 43.17 -13.71
N HIS A 98 3.82 42.02 -14.35
CA HIS A 98 3.03 40.81 -14.05
C HIS A 98 3.39 40.21 -12.68
N ARG A 99 4.59 40.48 -12.16
CA ARG A 99 5.02 40.02 -10.83
C ARG A 99 4.15 40.57 -9.71
N HIS A 100 3.50 41.72 -9.89
CA HIS A 100 2.56 42.27 -8.92
C HIS A 100 1.38 41.33 -8.63
N TYR A 101 1.01 40.49 -9.58
CA TYR A 101 -0.09 39.53 -9.42
C TYR A 101 0.38 38.16 -8.94
N SER A 102 1.69 37.90 -8.95
CA SER A 102 2.25 36.58 -8.65
C SER A 102 1.94 36.11 -7.23
N ASP A 103 1.61 34.84 -7.10
CA ASP A 103 1.60 34.13 -5.81
C ASP A 103 2.75 33.13 -5.76
N LYS A 104 3.32 32.94 -4.56
CA LYS A 104 4.53 32.11 -4.39
C LYS A 104 4.24 30.62 -4.51
N ARG A 105 2.98 30.20 -4.40
CA ARG A 105 2.54 28.80 -4.40
C ARG A 105 1.68 28.45 -5.62
N SER A 106 1.11 29.43 -6.33
CA SER A 106 0.14 29.14 -7.41
C SER A 106 0.03 30.22 -8.47
N ASP A 107 0.22 29.84 -9.74
CA ASP A 107 -0.10 30.69 -10.88
C ASP A 107 -1.62 30.86 -11.06
N PHE A 108 -2.46 29.94 -10.54
CA PHE A 108 -3.92 30.08 -10.57
C PHE A 108 -4.37 31.24 -9.68
N ILE A 109 -3.75 31.40 -8.51
CA ILE A 109 -4.01 32.54 -7.61
C ILE A 109 -3.58 33.87 -8.26
N ALA A 110 -2.59 33.85 -9.17
CA ALA A 110 -2.23 35.05 -9.91
C ALA A 110 -3.37 35.58 -10.79
N PHE A 111 -4.22 34.70 -11.33
CA PHE A 111 -5.46 35.14 -12.01
C PHE A 111 -6.43 35.79 -11.02
N LEU A 112 -6.63 35.24 -9.83
CA LEU A 112 -7.49 35.89 -8.82
C LEU A 112 -6.99 37.28 -8.43
N ASN A 113 -5.67 37.44 -8.27
CA ASN A 113 -5.05 38.73 -7.95
C ASN A 113 -5.23 39.74 -9.08
N LEU A 114 -4.99 39.31 -10.32
CA LEU A 114 -5.19 40.15 -11.50
C LEU A 114 -6.67 40.55 -11.67
N TRP A 115 -7.59 39.62 -11.47
CA TRP A 115 -9.02 39.87 -11.53
C TRP A 115 -9.44 40.92 -10.50
N ARG A 116 -8.99 40.78 -9.25
CA ARG A 116 -9.29 41.74 -8.17
C ARG A 116 -8.74 43.13 -8.48
N ASP A 117 -7.48 43.23 -8.91
CA ASP A 117 -6.86 44.52 -9.27
C ASP A 117 -7.62 45.20 -10.41
N TYR A 118 -7.87 44.49 -11.51
CA TYR A 118 -8.57 45.04 -12.66
C TYR A 118 -9.96 45.57 -12.29
N HIS A 119 -10.75 44.80 -11.55
CA HIS A 119 -12.10 45.20 -11.15
C HIS A 119 -12.09 46.34 -10.13
N GLU A 120 -11.10 46.41 -9.26
CA GLU A 120 -10.95 47.54 -8.35
C GLU A 120 -10.64 48.82 -9.11
N GLN A 121 -9.69 48.78 -10.06
CA GLN A 121 -9.39 49.94 -10.90
C GLN A 121 -10.59 50.35 -11.77
N ALA A 122 -11.37 49.39 -12.26
CA ALA A 122 -12.55 49.65 -13.08
C ALA A 122 -13.65 50.41 -12.33
N LYS A 123 -13.71 50.35 -10.99
CA LYS A 123 -14.65 51.15 -10.18
C LYS A 123 -14.27 52.63 -10.16
N HIS A 124 -12.98 52.95 -10.24
CA HIS A 124 -12.45 54.30 -10.02
C HIS A 124 -12.04 55.01 -11.31
N LEU A 125 -11.78 54.27 -12.39
CA LEU A 125 -11.28 54.80 -13.65
C LEU A 125 -12.37 54.86 -14.72
N THR A 126 -12.35 55.92 -15.54
CA THR A 126 -13.14 55.95 -16.77
C THR A 126 -12.61 54.92 -17.76
N THR A 127 -13.44 54.47 -18.71
CA THR A 127 -13.06 53.46 -19.71
C THR A 127 -11.77 53.82 -20.47
N SER A 128 -11.54 55.10 -20.80
CA SER A 128 -10.30 55.53 -21.46
C SER A 128 -9.08 55.39 -20.54
N LYS A 129 -9.20 55.81 -19.27
CA LYS A 129 -8.12 55.67 -18.29
C LYS A 129 -7.85 54.21 -17.94
N LEU A 130 -8.88 53.37 -17.89
CA LEU A 130 -8.75 51.93 -17.66
C LEU A 130 -7.99 51.25 -18.81
N ARG A 131 -8.27 51.60 -20.07
CA ARG A 131 -7.48 51.10 -21.22
C ARG A 131 -6.01 51.52 -21.13
N GLN A 132 -5.75 52.76 -20.74
CA GLN A 132 -4.39 53.25 -20.53
C GLN A 132 -3.70 52.51 -19.37
N TYR A 133 -4.42 52.25 -18.28
CA TYR A 133 -3.96 51.44 -17.16
C TYR A 133 -3.55 50.03 -17.61
N CYS A 134 -4.44 49.32 -18.31
CA CYS A 134 -4.15 47.99 -18.85
C CYS A 134 -2.89 48.02 -19.73
N LYS A 135 -2.79 48.98 -20.66
CA LYS A 135 -1.60 49.13 -21.50
C LYS A 135 -0.32 49.34 -20.69
N SER A 136 -0.37 50.18 -19.65
CA SER A 136 0.80 50.44 -18.79
C SER A 136 1.25 49.21 -17.97
N ARG A 137 0.33 48.27 -17.73
CA ARG A 137 0.58 47.01 -17.02
C ARG A 137 0.84 45.82 -17.95
N PHE A 138 1.00 46.05 -19.25
CA PHE A 138 1.11 44.99 -20.26
C PHE A 138 -0.07 44.01 -20.20
N LEU A 139 -1.28 44.54 -20.18
CA LEU A 139 -2.54 43.79 -20.18
C LEU A 139 -3.39 44.18 -21.39
N SER A 140 -3.95 43.18 -22.05
CA SER A 140 -4.91 43.35 -23.13
C SER A 140 -6.30 43.67 -22.55
N TYR A 141 -6.77 44.91 -22.77
CA TYR A 141 -8.10 45.33 -22.31
C TYR A 141 -9.22 44.49 -22.93
N VAL A 142 -9.06 44.05 -24.18
CA VAL A 142 -10.07 43.23 -24.88
C VAL A 142 -10.18 41.87 -24.21
N ARG A 143 -9.07 41.16 -24.00
CA ARG A 143 -9.07 39.85 -23.34
C ARG A 143 -9.56 39.90 -21.89
N LEU A 144 -9.30 40.99 -21.16
CA LEU A 144 -9.88 41.20 -19.83
C LEU A 144 -11.41 41.31 -19.86
N ARG A 145 -11.96 41.96 -20.88
CA ARG A 145 -13.42 42.00 -21.09
C ARG A 145 -13.98 40.65 -21.47
N ASP A 146 -13.32 39.93 -22.37
CA ASP A 146 -13.72 38.58 -22.80
C ASP A 146 -13.73 37.62 -21.59
N TRP A 147 -12.69 37.70 -20.76
CA TRP A 147 -12.62 36.96 -19.49
C TRP A 147 -13.80 37.30 -18.57
N HIS A 148 -14.12 38.59 -18.40
CA HIS A 148 -15.25 39.00 -17.58
C HIS A 148 -16.60 38.51 -18.12
N GLU A 149 -16.78 38.52 -19.44
CA GLU A 149 -17.98 38.03 -20.09
C GLU A 149 -18.15 36.52 -19.88
N VAL A 150 -17.11 35.72 -20.12
CA VAL A 150 -17.14 34.27 -19.88
C VAL A 150 -17.41 33.95 -18.40
N HIS A 151 -16.78 34.68 -17.47
CA HIS A 151 -17.07 34.54 -16.04
C HIS A 151 -18.55 34.79 -15.73
N THR A 152 -19.13 35.87 -16.27
CA THR A 152 -20.53 36.22 -16.05
C THR A 152 -21.46 35.13 -16.56
N GLN A 153 -21.19 34.58 -17.75
CA GLN A 153 -21.95 33.46 -18.33
C GLN A 153 -21.84 32.21 -17.47
N LEU A 154 -20.63 31.83 -17.06
CA LEU A 154 -20.42 30.64 -16.21
C LEU A 154 -21.09 30.77 -14.85
N GLN A 155 -21.01 31.96 -14.23
CA GLN A 155 -21.68 32.24 -12.97
C GLN A 155 -23.20 32.11 -13.11
N GLN A 156 -23.79 32.67 -14.18
CA GLN A 156 -25.23 32.56 -14.41
C GLN A 156 -25.66 31.09 -14.52
N ILE A 157 -24.97 30.29 -15.33
CA ILE A 157 -25.28 28.87 -15.52
C ILE A 157 -25.10 28.10 -14.21
N ALA A 158 -24.03 28.36 -13.46
CA ALA A 158 -23.79 27.73 -12.17
C ALA A 158 -24.94 27.99 -11.18
N LEU A 159 -25.43 29.24 -11.11
CA LEU A 159 -26.56 29.62 -10.27
C LEU A 159 -27.88 28.97 -10.74
N GLU A 160 -28.14 28.93 -12.05
CA GLU A 160 -29.30 28.24 -12.63
C GLU A 160 -29.30 26.72 -12.35
N MET A 161 -28.11 26.13 -12.22
CA MET A 161 -27.92 24.74 -11.82
C MET A 161 -28.09 24.52 -10.30
N GLY A 162 -28.31 25.58 -9.52
CA GLY A 162 -28.50 25.53 -8.06
C GLY A 162 -27.18 25.52 -7.27
N LEU A 163 -26.05 25.84 -7.90
CA LEU A 163 -24.78 25.97 -7.18
C LEU A 163 -24.74 27.30 -6.43
N SER A 164 -24.05 27.34 -5.29
CA SER A 164 -24.04 28.51 -4.41
C SER A 164 -22.65 29.14 -4.32
N LEU A 165 -22.59 30.46 -4.50
CA LEU A 165 -21.35 31.22 -4.28
C LEU A 165 -21.02 31.28 -2.79
N ASN A 166 -19.74 31.08 -2.47
CA ASN A 166 -19.23 31.24 -1.10
C ASN A 166 -19.27 32.70 -0.65
N GLN A 167 -19.65 32.92 0.62
CA GLN A 167 -19.72 34.26 1.22
C GLN A 167 -18.35 34.75 1.72
N THR A 168 -17.51 33.82 2.17
CA THR A 168 -16.15 34.07 2.63
C THR A 168 -15.16 33.61 1.57
N ALA A 169 -14.03 34.31 1.46
CA ALA A 169 -12.96 33.91 0.55
C ALA A 169 -12.50 32.49 0.87
N ALA A 170 -12.38 31.67 -0.17
CA ALA A 170 -12.00 30.27 -0.01
C ALA A 170 -10.51 30.13 0.36
N GLU A 171 -10.21 29.10 1.14
CA GLU A 171 -8.83 28.77 1.48
C GLU A 171 -8.08 28.19 0.28
N TYR A 172 -6.75 28.32 0.31
CA TYR A 172 -5.87 27.77 -0.74
C TYR A 172 -6.20 26.31 -1.05
N ALA A 173 -6.34 25.47 -0.02
CA ALA A 173 -6.58 24.04 -0.21
C ALA A 173 -7.94 23.76 -0.87
N ALA A 174 -9.01 24.49 -0.50
CA ALA A 174 -10.33 24.32 -1.10
C ALA A 174 -10.33 24.64 -2.61
N ILE A 175 -9.71 25.77 -2.99
CA ILE A 175 -9.57 26.16 -4.41
C ILE A 175 -8.80 25.09 -5.17
N HIS A 176 -7.65 24.64 -4.65
CA HIS A 176 -6.77 23.73 -5.38
C HIS A 176 -7.29 22.30 -5.41
N ARG A 177 -8.00 21.81 -4.38
CA ARG A 177 -8.71 20.53 -4.45
C ARG A 177 -9.79 20.55 -5.53
N ALA A 178 -10.57 21.63 -5.62
CA ALA A 178 -11.56 21.78 -6.68
C ALA A 178 -10.92 21.77 -8.07
N LEU A 179 -9.86 22.55 -8.29
CA LEU A 179 -9.11 22.56 -9.55
C LEU A 179 -8.52 21.19 -9.89
N LEU A 180 -7.96 20.51 -8.90
CA LEU A 180 -7.29 19.21 -9.06
C LEU A 180 -8.24 18.15 -9.63
N THR A 181 -9.55 18.22 -9.36
CA THR A 181 -10.54 17.27 -9.94
C THR A 181 -10.60 17.28 -11.47
N GLY A 182 -10.30 18.40 -12.12
CA GLY A 182 -10.20 18.48 -13.59
C GLY A 182 -8.78 18.21 -14.12
N LEU A 183 -7.79 18.20 -13.22
CA LEU A 183 -6.35 18.18 -13.55
C LEU A 183 -5.63 16.94 -12.98
N LEU A 184 -6.36 15.89 -12.60
CA LEU A 184 -5.79 14.68 -11.97
C LEU A 184 -4.66 14.02 -12.78
N THR A 185 -4.72 14.11 -14.11
CA THR A 185 -3.67 13.59 -15.00
C THR A 185 -2.52 14.56 -15.24
N GLN A 186 -2.67 15.82 -14.83
CA GLN A 186 -1.73 16.91 -15.02
C GLN A 186 -0.96 17.25 -13.73
N ILE A 187 -0.69 16.23 -12.91
CA ILE A 187 0.13 16.33 -11.71
C ILE A 187 1.56 15.85 -11.96
N GLY A 188 2.50 16.31 -11.14
CA GLY A 188 3.87 15.82 -11.18
C GLY A 188 4.58 15.87 -9.83
N PHE A 189 5.49 14.91 -9.65
CA PHE A 189 6.42 14.83 -8.53
C PHE A 189 7.84 15.14 -8.99
N LYS A 190 8.51 16.05 -8.29
CA LYS A 190 9.86 16.50 -8.60
C LYS A 190 10.87 15.37 -8.38
N THR A 191 11.66 15.06 -9.41
CA THR A 191 12.76 14.09 -9.31
C THR A 191 14.07 14.77 -8.87
N GLU A 192 15.08 13.98 -8.55
CA GLU A 192 16.43 14.45 -8.25
C GLU A 192 17.06 15.24 -9.42
N GLY A 193 16.68 14.92 -10.67
CA GLY A 193 17.12 15.63 -11.87
C GLY A 193 16.47 17.00 -12.08
N GLY A 194 15.54 17.39 -11.20
CA GLY A 194 14.83 18.68 -11.26
C GLY A 194 13.66 18.74 -12.27
N ASP A 195 13.48 17.71 -13.09
CA ASP A 195 12.24 17.49 -13.85
C ASP A 195 11.14 16.92 -12.94
N TYR A 196 9.91 16.95 -13.43
CA TYR A 196 8.74 16.38 -12.76
C TYR A 196 8.30 15.12 -13.47
N LEU A 197 8.17 14.03 -12.71
CA LEU A 197 7.53 12.79 -13.15
C LEU A 197 6.02 12.94 -13.02
N ALA A 198 5.32 12.78 -14.14
CA ALA A 198 3.88 12.86 -14.24
C ALA A 198 3.23 11.48 -14.33
N THR A 199 1.90 11.47 -14.42
CA THR A 199 1.15 10.27 -14.76
C THR A 199 1.62 9.67 -16.09
N ARG A 200 1.44 8.34 -16.26
CA ARG A 200 1.84 7.61 -17.47
C ARG A 200 3.34 7.73 -17.79
N SER A 201 4.17 7.90 -16.76
CA SER A 201 5.63 8.05 -16.86
C SER A 201 6.11 9.22 -17.74
N ALA A 202 5.23 10.18 -18.03
CA ALA A 202 5.62 11.40 -18.72
C ALA A 202 6.52 12.26 -17.83
N LYS A 203 7.36 13.09 -18.45
CA LYS A 203 8.21 14.05 -17.75
C LYS A 203 7.95 15.45 -18.26
N PHE A 204 8.00 16.44 -17.38
CA PHE A 204 7.90 17.85 -17.74
C PHE A 204 8.77 18.74 -16.84
N GLN A 205 9.00 19.97 -17.26
CA GLN A 205 9.57 21.02 -16.42
C GLN A 205 8.55 22.13 -16.20
N ILE A 206 8.66 22.87 -15.10
CA ILE A 206 7.84 24.07 -14.91
C ILE A 206 8.26 25.10 -15.97
N PHE A 207 7.30 25.75 -16.61
CA PHE A 207 7.58 26.82 -17.57
C PHE A 207 8.35 27.97 -16.90
N PRO A 208 9.42 28.52 -17.49
CA PRO A 208 10.23 29.58 -16.86
C PRO A 208 9.49 30.84 -16.45
N GLY A 209 8.33 31.13 -17.06
CA GLY A 209 7.47 32.26 -16.71
C GLY A 209 6.61 32.04 -15.45
N SER A 210 6.56 30.85 -14.89
CA SER A 210 5.84 30.56 -13.64
C SER A 210 6.56 31.13 -12.42
N ALA A 211 5.80 31.59 -11.43
CA ALA A 211 6.36 32.02 -10.15
C ALA A 211 7.05 30.86 -9.40
N LEU A 212 6.65 29.62 -9.68
CA LEU A 212 7.18 28.41 -9.06
C LEU A 212 8.47 27.90 -9.72
N PHE A 213 8.91 28.48 -10.84
CA PHE A 213 10.07 27.97 -11.57
C PHE A 213 11.34 27.93 -10.71
N LYS A 214 11.64 29.04 -10.01
CA LYS A 214 12.84 29.17 -9.16
C LYS A 214 12.72 28.42 -7.83
N LYS A 215 11.51 28.40 -7.24
CA LYS A 215 11.21 27.74 -5.96
C LYS A 215 10.22 26.62 -6.20
N SER A 216 10.68 25.58 -6.88
CA SER A 216 9.83 24.49 -7.37
C SER A 216 9.49 23.51 -6.25
N PRO A 217 8.20 23.38 -5.86
CA PRO A 217 7.75 22.49 -4.80
C PRO A 217 7.84 21.02 -5.22
N ALA A 218 7.80 20.09 -4.26
CA ALA A 218 7.91 18.66 -4.55
C ALA A 218 6.76 18.14 -5.41
N TRP A 219 5.53 18.60 -5.14
CA TRP A 219 4.32 18.19 -5.85
C TRP A 219 3.67 19.40 -6.50
N VAL A 220 3.25 19.23 -7.75
CA VAL A 220 2.53 20.26 -8.51
C VAL A 220 1.36 19.69 -9.30
N MET A 221 0.37 20.55 -9.55
CA MET A 221 -0.59 20.41 -10.65
C MET A 221 -0.35 21.50 -11.70
N ALA A 222 -0.72 21.23 -12.94
CA ALA A 222 -0.64 22.17 -14.05
C ALA A 222 -1.97 22.24 -14.80
N ALA A 223 -2.33 23.42 -15.33
CA ALA A 223 -3.52 23.56 -16.17
C ALA A 223 -3.31 22.94 -17.55
N GLU A 224 -2.09 23.03 -18.08
CA GLU A 224 -1.69 22.47 -19.36
C GLU A 224 -0.24 21.95 -19.32
N ILE A 225 0.03 20.89 -20.08
CA ILE A 225 1.37 20.37 -20.36
C ILE A 225 1.58 20.43 -21.88
N VAL A 226 2.46 21.33 -22.33
CA VAL A 226 2.71 21.60 -23.74
C VAL A 226 4.05 21.04 -24.20
N ASP A 227 4.11 20.51 -25.42
CA ASP A 227 5.34 19.97 -26.02
C ASP A 227 5.85 20.91 -27.12
N THR A 228 6.94 21.62 -26.85
CA THR A 228 7.59 22.55 -27.81
C THR A 228 9.04 22.13 -28.09
N GLY A 229 9.32 20.82 -28.08
CA GLY A 229 10.65 20.21 -28.13
C GLY A 229 11.17 19.79 -26.74
N ARG A 230 10.68 20.44 -25.69
CA ARG A 230 10.65 19.95 -24.31
C ARG A 230 9.24 20.13 -23.78
N ARG A 231 8.82 19.25 -22.85
CA ARG A 231 7.51 19.35 -22.21
C ARG A 231 7.56 20.35 -21.06
N TYR A 232 6.69 21.36 -21.14
CA TYR A 232 6.55 22.38 -20.10
C TYR A 232 5.15 22.36 -19.51
N ALA A 233 5.07 22.38 -18.18
CA ALA A 233 3.86 22.66 -17.44
C ALA A 233 3.64 24.18 -17.36
N ARG A 234 2.46 24.65 -17.75
CA ARG A 234 2.06 26.06 -17.65
C ARG A 234 0.87 26.19 -16.72
N VAL A 235 0.81 27.34 -16.04
CA VAL A 235 -0.14 27.64 -14.95
C VAL A 235 -0.07 26.54 -13.89
N VAL A 236 0.91 26.66 -12.99
CA VAL A 236 1.29 25.60 -12.05
C VAL A 236 0.93 26.01 -10.62
N ALA A 237 0.57 25.05 -9.78
CA ALA A 237 0.44 25.25 -8.34
C ALA A 237 0.99 24.09 -7.53
N ALA A 238 1.45 24.41 -6.32
CA ALA A 238 1.80 23.42 -5.31
C ALA A 238 0.55 22.70 -4.82
N ILE A 239 0.64 21.38 -4.69
CA ILE A 239 -0.41 20.52 -4.14
C ILE A 239 0.14 19.57 -3.09
N GLU A 240 -0.77 19.00 -2.31
CA GLU A 240 -0.50 17.98 -1.31
C GLU A 240 -0.98 16.62 -1.88
N PRO A 241 -0.13 15.56 -1.89
CA PRO A 241 -0.46 14.29 -2.54
C PRO A 241 -1.68 13.60 -1.93
N GLU A 242 -1.98 13.82 -0.65
CA GLU A 242 -3.13 13.26 0.06
C GLU A 242 -4.46 13.68 -0.57
N TRP A 243 -4.51 14.83 -1.25
CA TRP A 243 -5.70 15.29 -1.94
C TRP A 243 -6.06 14.38 -3.12
N VAL A 244 -5.06 13.86 -3.82
CA VAL A 244 -5.27 13.00 -5.01
C VAL A 244 -6.01 11.73 -4.63
N GLU A 245 -5.61 11.09 -3.52
CA GLU A 245 -6.26 9.86 -3.05
C GLU A 245 -7.74 10.11 -2.68
N THR A 246 -8.02 11.24 -2.03
CA THR A 246 -9.38 11.60 -1.61
C THR A 246 -10.29 11.94 -2.80
N LEU A 247 -9.74 12.64 -3.80
CA LEU A 247 -10.51 13.14 -4.95
C LEU A 247 -10.73 12.08 -6.04
N ALA A 248 -9.89 11.03 -6.08
CA ALA A 248 -9.89 10.03 -7.15
C ALA A 248 -9.92 8.58 -6.63
N PRO A 249 -10.84 8.21 -5.71
CA PRO A 249 -10.81 6.91 -5.05
C PRO A 249 -10.96 5.72 -6.02
N THR A 250 -11.63 5.91 -7.15
CA THR A 250 -11.82 4.87 -8.17
C THR A 250 -10.66 4.77 -9.17
N LEU A 251 -9.81 5.79 -9.25
CA LEU A 251 -8.71 5.86 -10.23
C LEU A 251 -7.38 5.41 -9.61
N VAL A 252 -7.23 5.55 -8.30
CA VAL A 252 -6.04 5.10 -7.59
C VAL A 252 -6.01 3.58 -7.49
N LYS A 253 -4.81 3.01 -7.57
CA LYS A 253 -4.54 1.60 -7.35
C LYS A 253 -3.77 1.43 -6.05
N HIS A 254 -4.31 0.58 -5.18
CA HIS A 254 -3.72 0.21 -3.92
C HIS A 254 -2.90 -1.07 -4.09
N HIS A 255 -1.65 -1.04 -3.63
CA HIS A 255 -0.75 -2.19 -3.62
C HIS A 255 -0.28 -2.45 -2.19
N TYR A 256 -0.62 -3.62 -1.66
CA TYR A 256 -0.24 -4.05 -0.32
C TYR A 256 0.99 -4.96 -0.38
N PHE A 257 1.95 -4.76 0.52
CA PHE A 257 3.20 -5.52 0.56
C PHE A 257 3.72 -5.68 1.99
N GLU A 258 4.61 -6.66 2.17
CA GLU A 258 5.20 -7.03 3.47
C GLU A 258 4.15 -7.20 4.59
N PRO A 259 3.10 -8.03 4.40
CA PRO A 259 2.18 -8.33 5.49
C PRO A 259 2.92 -9.08 6.61
N HIS A 260 2.79 -8.61 7.85
CA HIS A 260 3.46 -9.18 9.01
C HIS A 260 2.66 -8.97 10.29
N TRP A 261 2.90 -9.83 11.28
CA TRP A 261 2.35 -9.67 12.62
C TRP A 261 3.07 -8.55 13.38
N GLU A 262 2.31 -7.66 14.02
CA GLU A 262 2.87 -6.65 14.91
C GLU A 262 2.45 -6.95 16.36
N LYS A 263 3.36 -7.57 17.14
CA LYS A 263 3.13 -8.02 18.53
C LYS A 263 2.42 -6.98 19.40
N LYS A 264 2.92 -5.74 19.43
CA LYS A 264 2.35 -4.66 20.26
C LYS A 264 0.93 -4.27 19.86
N ARG A 265 0.61 -4.37 18.57
CA ARG A 265 -0.73 -4.03 18.05
C ARG A 265 -1.67 -5.24 18.14
N GLY A 266 -1.10 -6.44 18.22
CA GLY A 266 -1.83 -7.69 18.27
C GLY A 266 -2.62 -7.96 16.99
N SER A 267 -2.16 -7.49 15.83
CA SER A 267 -2.83 -7.67 14.54
C SER A 267 -1.84 -7.77 13.38
N VAL A 268 -2.29 -8.33 12.26
CA VAL A 268 -1.51 -8.32 11.01
C VAL A 268 -1.62 -6.95 10.35
N VAL A 269 -0.46 -6.37 10.06
CA VAL A 269 -0.32 -5.10 9.37
C VAL A 269 0.40 -5.31 8.05
N ALA A 270 0.15 -4.43 7.09
CA ALA A 270 0.89 -4.40 5.83
C ALA A 270 1.29 -2.96 5.51
N PHE A 271 2.20 -2.81 4.55
CA PHE A 271 2.46 -1.53 3.94
C PHE A 271 1.67 -1.38 2.65
N GLU A 272 1.16 -0.18 2.43
CA GLU A 272 0.38 0.20 1.29
C GLU A 272 1.12 1.24 0.47
N ARG A 273 1.14 1.02 -0.85
CA ARG A 273 1.53 1.99 -1.86
C ARG A 273 0.30 2.34 -2.68
N VAL A 274 0.06 3.64 -2.88
CA VAL A 274 -1.06 4.14 -3.70
C VAL A 274 -0.49 4.79 -4.94
N THR A 275 -1.00 4.39 -6.10
CA THR A 275 -0.56 4.90 -7.41
C THR A 275 -1.73 5.45 -8.23
N LEU A 276 -1.51 6.55 -8.93
CA LEU A 276 -2.44 7.11 -9.92
C LEU A 276 -1.79 7.04 -11.29
N TYR A 277 -2.33 6.21 -12.19
CA TYR A 277 -1.80 6.02 -13.55
C TYR A 277 -0.27 5.80 -13.60
N GLY A 278 0.26 5.01 -12.68
CA GLY A 278 1.70 4.70 -12.57
C GLY A 278 2.52 5.70 -11.75
N LEU A 279 2.00 6.89 -11.42
CA LEU A 279 2.65 7.82 -10.51
C LEU A 279 2.37 7.41 -9.06
N THR A 280 3.41 7.24 -8.25
CA THR A 280 3.24 6.90 -6.83
C THR A 280 2.89 8.14 -6.02
N VAL A 281 1.70 8.16 -5.44
CA VAL A 281 1.18 9.26 -4.61
C VAL A 281 1.48 9.00 -3.13
N VAL A 282 1.28 7.76 -2.68
CA VAL A 282 1.65 7.30 -1.34
C VAL A 282 2.69 6.21 -1.48
N VAL A 283 3.90 6.48 -0.98
CA VAL A 283 5.03 5.54 -1.11
C VAL A 283 4.89 4.35 -0.17
N LYS A 284 4.58 4.63 1.10
CA LYS A 284 4.53 3.64 2.17
C LYS A 284 3.63 4.14 3.31
N ARG A 285 2.45 3.55 3.46
CA ARG A 285 1.52 3.79 4.57
C ARG A 285 1.26 2.48 5.30
N LYS A 286 1.35 2.46 6.63
CA LYS A 286 1.01 1.27 7.43
C LYS A 286 -0.51 1.15 7.54
N VAL A 287 -1.06 -0.01 7.18
CA VAL A 287 -2.50 -0.30 7.23
C VAL A 287 -2.80 -1.60 7.98
N GLN A 288 -4.02 -1.73 8.47
CA GLN A 288 -4.51 -3.01 9.00
C GLN A 288 -4.77 -3.96 7.83
N TYR A 289 -4.18 -5.15 7.88
CA TYR A 289 -4.28 -6.10 6.77
C TYR A 289 -5.47 -7.06 6.90
N GLY A 290 -5.97 -7.26 8.13
CA GLY A 290 -7.13 -8.13 8.41
C GLY A 290 -8.35 -7.87 7.52
N PRO A 291 -8.83 -6.62 7.37
CA PRO A 291 -9.96 -6.31 6.48
C PRO A 291 -9.66 -6.42 4.97
N ILE A 292 -8.38 -6.41 4.58
CA ILE A 292 -7.94 -6.41 3.18
C ILE A 292 -7.83 -7.85 2.68
N ASP A 293 -7.12 -8.69 3.44
CA ASP A 293 -7.01 -10.12 3.17
C ASP A 293 -7.13 -10.89 4.49
N PRO A 294 -8.36 -11.28 4.87
CA PRO A 294 -8.60 -12.03 6.10
C PRO A 294 -7.91 -13.39 6.12
N VAL A 295 -7.76 -14.04 4.95
CA VAL A 295 -7.20 -15.38 4.82
C VAL A 295 -5.70 -15.36 5.10
N ALA A 296 -4.97 -14.48 4.39
CA ALA A 296 -3.53 -14.30 4.61
C ALA A 296 -3.25 -13.76 6.02
N SER A 297 -4.09 -12.84 6.52
CA SER A 297 -3.96 -12.32 7.87
C SER A 297 -4.15 -13.40 8.94
N ARG A 298 -5.11 -14.30 8.77
CA ARG A 298 -5.29 -15.44 9.68
C ARG A 298 -4.10 -16.37 9.65
N GLU A 299 -3.57 -16.69 8.48
CA GLU A 299 -2.37 -17.53 8.36
C GLU A 299 -1.18 -16.91 9.11
N LEU A 300 -0.91 -15.63 8.86
CA LEU A 300 0.18 -14.90 9.53
C LEU A 300 -0.03 -14.78 11.04
N MET A 301 -1.26 -14.54 11.49
CA MET A 301 -1.57 -14.53 12.93
C MET A 301 -1.25 -15.89 13.56
N ILE A 302 -1.67 -17.00 12.95
CA ILE A 302 -1.38 -18.33 13.50
C ILE A 302 0.13 -18.58 13.51
N ARG A 303 0.81 -18.36 12.38
CA ARG A 303 2.25 -18.64 12.25
C ARG A 303 3.11 -17.76 13.18
N SER A 304 2.87 -16.45 13.21
CA SER A 304 3.68 -15.54 14.03
C SER A 304 3.19 -15.48 15.48
N ALA A 305 1.89 -15.20 15.71
CA ALA A 305 1.39 -14.98 17.06
C ALA A 305 1.36 -16.29 17.87
N LEU A 306 0.80 -17.37 17.31
CA LEU A 306 0.59 -18.62 18.04
C LEU A 306 1.76 -19.59 17.95
N VAL A 307 2.29 -19.82 16.74
CA VAL A 307 3.37 -20.79 16.51
C VAL A 307 4.72 -20.19 16.90
N ALA A 308 5.10 -19.00 16.43
CA ALA A 308 6.36 -18.35 16.85
C ALA A 308 6.28 -17.76 18.27
N GLY A 309 5.09 -17.70 18.88
CA GLY A 309 4.92 -17.26 20.26
C GLY A 309 4.90 -15.73 20.45
N GLU A 310 4.60 -14.98 19.39
CA GLU A 310 4.56 -13.52 19.41
C GLU A 310 3.22 -12.92 19.84
N LEU A 311 2.28 -13.74 20.33
CA LEU A 311 1.03 -13.26 20.89
C LEU A 311 1.27 -12.60 22.26
N ASP A 312 0.89 -11.33 22.40
CA ASP A 312 0.95 -10.59 23.66
C ASP A 312 -0.40 -10.65 24.38
N ALA A 313 -0.85 -11.86 24.71
CA ALA A 313 -2.12 -12.10 25.39
C ALA A 313 -1.99 -13.19 26.46
N GLN A 314 -2.65 -12.98 27.60
CA GLN A 314 -2.66 -13.91 28.74
C GLN A 314 -3.77 -14.97 28.59
N LEU A 315 -3.82 -15.64 27.44
CA LEU A 315 -4.78 -16.70 27.19
C LEU A 315 -4.34 -18.01 27.87
N PRO A 316 -5.20 -18.67 28.68
CA PRO A 316 -4.80 -19.86 29.44
C PRO A 316 -4.23 -20.98 28.57
N PHE A 317 -4.84 -21.26 27.41
CA PHE A 317 -4.34 -22.30 26.50
C PHE A 317 -2.97 -21.95 25.92
N PHE A 318 -2.74 -20.67 25.60
CA PHE A 318 -1.50 -20.22 24.98
C PHE A 318 -0.32 -20.33 25.95
N LEU A 319 -0.53 -19.92 27.21
CA LEU A 319 0.48 -20.07 28.27
C LEU A 319 0.80 -21.55 28.55
N HIS A 320 -0.21 -22.41 28.57
CA HIS A 320 -0.01 -23.86 28.72
C HIS A 320 0.82 -24.42 27.55
N ASN A 321 0.44 -24.08 26.32
CA ASN A 321 1.09 -24.55 25.10
C ASN A 321 2.55 -24.07 25.00
N GLN A 322 2.84 -22.84 25.41
CA GLN A 322 4.21 -22.32 25.47
C GLN A 322 5.05 -23.10 26.49
N ARG A 323 4.55 -23.32 27.71
CA ARG A 323 5.26 -24.10 28.74
C ARG A 323 5.58 -25.51 28.28
N LEU A 324 4.60 -26.22 27.69
CA LEU A 324 4.82 -27.58 27.19
C LEU A 324 5.90 -27.62 26.10
N ARG A 325 5.95 -26.61 25.22
CA ARG A 325 7.00 -26.49 24.19
C ARG A 325 8.38 -26.21 24.79
N GLU A 326 8.46 -25.31 25.76
CA GLU A 326 9.71 -25.01 26.47
C GLU A 326 10.24 -26.23 27.24
N GLU A 327 9.35 -26.97 27.92
CA GLU A 327 9.68 -28.21 28.62
C GLU A 327 10.23 -29.25 27.64
N LEU A 328 9.55 -29.48 26.51
CA LEU A 328 9.98 -30.41 25.48
C LEU A 328 11.33 -30.03 24.83
N ALA A 329 11.52 -28.75 24.49
CA ALA A 329 12.80 -28.26 23.98
C ALA A 329 13.93 -28.46 25.00
N SER A 330 13.66 -28.24 26.29
CA SER A 330 14.63 -28.48 27.36
C SER A 330 14.98 -29.97 27.51
N LEU A 331 14.00 -30.86 27.32
CA LEU A 331 14.19 -32.31 27.36
C LEU A 331 15.00 -32.79 26.16
N GLU A 332 14.73 -32.27 24.96
CA GLU A 332 15.48 -32.54 23.74
C GLU A 332 16.97 -32.19 23.92
N HIS A 333 17.27 -30.99 24.42
CA HIS A 333 18.64 -30.56 24.69
C HIS A 333 19.35 -31.43 25.75
N LYS A 334 18.63 -31.90 26.78
CA LYS A 334 19.19 -32.71 27.86
C LYS A 334 19.42 -34.17 27.47
N THR A 335 18.54 -34.74 26.65
CA THR A 335 18.59 -36.16 26.28
C THR A 335 19.11 -36.43 24.87
N ARG A 336 19.40 -35.37 24.08
CA ARG A 336 19.78 -35.42 22.65
C ARG A 336 18.92 -36.40 21.83
N ARG A 337 17.65 -36.55 22.21
CA ARG A 337 16.66 -37.39 21.52
C ARG A 337 16.14 -36.65 20.28
N GLN A 338 16.43 -37.16 19.09
CA GLN A 338 15.98 -36.60 17.81
C GLN A 338 14.48 -36.83 17.52
N ASP A 339 13.75 -37.51 18.41
CA ASP A 339 12.34 -37.88 18.20
C ASP A 339 11.34 -36.75 18.53
N ILE A 340 11.81 -35.67 19.16
CA ILE A 340 10.99 -34.50 19.56
C ILE A 340 11.28 -33.34 18.61
N VAL A 341 11.02 -33.51 17.31
CA VAL A 341 11.07 -32.38 16.38
C VAL A 341 9.72 -31.67 16.39
N ILE A 342 9.66 -30.50 17.06
CA ILE A 342 8.50 -29.62 16.99
C ILE A 342 8.38 -29.10 15.56
N ASP A 343 7.31 -29.53 14.87
CA ASP A 343 7.04 -29.14 13.49
C ASP A 343 6.08 -27.94 13.44
N ASP A 344 6.60 -26.77 13.06
CA ASP A 344 5.81 -25.54 12.94
C ASP A 344 4.59 -25.69 12.02
N GLU A 345 4.65 -26.55 10.99
CA GLU A 345 3.51 -26.80 10.13
C GLU A 345 2.44 -27.64 10.84
N LEU A 346 2.85 -28.59 11.68
CA LEU A 346 1.90 -29.35 12.49
C LEU A 346 1.23 -28.46 13.54
N LEU A 347 1.98 -27.55 14.17
CA LEU A 347 1.43 -26.54 15.08
C LEU A 347 0.46 -25.61 14.37
N TYR A 348 0.82 -25.16 13.16
CA TYR A 348 -0.05 -24.36 12.32
C TYR A 348 -1.37 -25.10 12.02
N GLN A 349 -1.31 -26.35 11.55
CA GLN A 349 -2.49 -27.15 11.25
C GLN A 349 -3.36 -27.39 12.49
N PHE A 350 -2.74 -27.63 13.66
CA PHE A 350 -3.46 -27.79 14.92
C PHE A 350 -4.37 -26.59 15.20
N TYR A 351 -3.82 -25.37 15.13
CA TYR A 351 -4.58 -24.15 15.34
C TYR A 351 -5.53 -23.87 14.18
N ALA A 352 -5.09 -24.04 12.93
CA ALA A 352 -5.88 -23.76 11.74
C ALA A 352 -7.17 -24.60 11.66
N GLN A 353 -7.18 -25.82 12.21
CA GLN A 353 -8.38 -26.66 12.27
C GLN A 353 -9.36 -26.26 13.38
N ARG A 354 -8.90 -25.53 14.40
CA ARG A 354 -9.67 -25.24 15.62
C ARG A 354 -10.15 -23.79 15.71
N LEU A 355 -9.41 -22.85 15.13
CA LEU A 355 -9.77 -21.44 15.12
C LEU A 355 -10.75 -21.14 13.96
N PRO A 356 -11.84 -20.39 14.19
CA PRO A 356 -12.68 -19.87 13.11
C PRO A 356 -11.91 -19.09 12.03
N ALA A 357 -12.48 -19.02 10.83
CA ALA A 357 -11.87 -18.31 9.70
C ALA A 357 -11.81 -16.79 9.89
N GLU A 358 -12.66 -16.24 10.74
CA GLU A 358 -12.81 -14.80 10.98
C GLU A 358 -11.75 -14.23 11.95
N ILE A 359 -11.04 -15.09 12.68
CA ILE A 359 -10.06 -14.67 13.68
C ILE A 359 -8.73 -14.38 13.01
N CYS A 360 -8.39 -13.10 12.91
CA CYS A 360 -7.15 -12.62 12.30
C CYS A 360 -6.37 -11.64 13.20
N ASP A 361 -6.81 -11.43 14.45
CA ASP A 361 -6.17 -10.55 15.42
C ASP A 361 -6.34 -11.05 16.86
N SER A 362 -5.54 -10.51 17.77
CA SER A 362 -5.51 -10.91 19.19
C SER A 362 -6.83 -10.60 19.89
N ARG A 363 -7.48 -9.49 19.54
CA ARG A 363 -8.72 -9.04 20.20
C ARG A 363 -9.89 -9.92 19.79
N SER A 364 -9.99 -10.30 18.52
CA SER A 364 -10.98 -11.26 18.05
C SER A 364 -10.75 -12.64 18.66
N LEU A 365 -9.49 -13.08 18.75
CA LEU A 365 -9.10 -14.34 19.41
C LEU A 365 -9.52 -14.37 20.89
N GLU A 366 -9.19 -13.34 21.66
CA GLU A 366 -9.54 -13.26 23.08
C GLU A 366 -11.04 -13.25 23.33
N ARG A 367 -11.78 -12.48 22.52
CA ARG A 367 -13.24 -12.40 22.61
C ARG A 367 -13.87 -13.75 22.31
N TRP A 368 -13.45 -14.39 21.21
CA TRP A 368 -13.93 -15.72 20.84
C TRP A 368 -13.63 -16.75 21.92
N HIS A 369 -12.39 -16.79 22.43
CA HIS A 369 -12.00 -17.74 23.48
C HIS A 369 -12.89 -17.62 24.73
N LYS A 370 -13.24 -16.38 25.14
CA LYS A 370 -14.13 -16.14 26.30
C LYS A 370 -15.57 -16.65 26.10
N THR A 371 -16.02 -16.78 24.86
CA THR A 371 -17.36 -17.30 24.54
C THR A 371 -17.43 -18.83 24.50
N LEU A 372 -16.28 -19.51 24.44
CA LEU A 372 -16.23 -20.96 24.33
C LEU A 372 -16.59 -21.65 25.66
N PRO A 373 -17.38 -22.75 25.63
CA PRO A 373 -17.50 -23.65 26.76
C PRO A 373 -16.14 -24.22 27.19
N VAL A 374 -16.00 -24.58 28.47
CA VAL A 374 -14.75 -25.13 29.02
C VAL A 374 -14.24 -26.34 28.22
N ALA A 375 -15.16 -27.21 27.78
CA ALA A 375 -14.82 -28.37 26.96
C ALA A 375 -14.18 -28.01 25.61
N GLU A 376 -14.59 -26.89 25.01
CA GLU A 376 -14.01 -26.43 23.73
C GLU A 376 -12.70 -25.67 23.94
N GLN A 377 -12.55 -24.92 25.04
CA GLN A 377 -11.27 -24.30 25.41
C GLN A 377 -10.16 -25.36 25.59
N GLN A 378 -10.50 -26.52 26.16
CA GLN A 378 -9.56 -27.63 26.33
C GLN A 378 -9.04 -28.19 25.00
N ARG A 379 -9.79 -28.05 23.89
CA ARG A 379 -9.35 -28.52 22.58
C ARG A 379 -8.17 -27.72 22.02
N LEU A 380 -7.91 -26.53 22.56
CA LEU A 380 -6.79 -25.67 22.17
C LEU A 380 -5.49 -25.99 22.91
N LEU A 381 -5.53 -26.88 23.91
CA LEU A 381 -4.35 -27.31 24.66
C LEU A 381 -3.57 -28.36 23.86
N PHE A 382 -2.26 -28.20 23.75
CA PHE A 382 -1.38 -29.21 23.20
C PHE A 382 -1.30 -30.42 24.13
N THR A 383 -1.31 -31.61 23.54
CA THR A 383 -0.88 -32.83 24.21
C THR A 383 0.50 -33.25 23.72
N LEU A 384 1.20 -34.12 24.45
CA LEU A 384 2.46 -34.69 23.97
C LEU A 384 2.30 -35.36 22.60
N ALA A 385 1.19 -36.04 22.37
CA ALA A 385 0.88 -36.70 21.11
C ALA A 385 0.67 -35.72 19.94
N ASP A 386 0.30 -34.47 20.22
CA ASP A 386 0.19 -33.40 19.22
C ASP A 386 1.55 -32.79 18.87
N LEU A 387 2.62 -33.06 19.64
CA LEU A 387 3.95 -32.46 19.44
C LEU A 387 5.02 -33.46 19.01
N THR A 388 4.69 -34.74 18.90
CA THR A 388 5.59 -35.84 18.49
C THR A 388 5.24 -36.33 17.10
N ARG A 389 6.23 -36.43 16.19
CA ARG A 389 6.03 -36.85 14.79
C ARG A 389 5.60 -38.31 14.62
N ASP A 390 5.83 -39.18 15.59
CA ASP A 390 5.56 -40.61 15.47
C ASP A 390 4.38 -41.08 16.33
N ARG A 391 3.25 -41.36 15.67
CA ARG A 391 2.21 -42.25 16.17
C ARG A 391 2.59 -43.74 16.04
N ALA A 392 3.86 -44.10 15.79
CA ALA A 392 4.25 -45.45 15.38
C ALA A 392 5.60 -45.99 15.91
N SER A 393 6.02 -45.67 17.13
CA SER A 393 7.06 -46.46 17.83
C SER A 393 7.17 -46.03 19.29
N SER A 394 6.55 -46.79 20.19
CA SER A 394 6.73 -46.61 21.63
C SER A 394 8.15 -47.02 22.04
N VAL A 395 9.10 -46.09 21.95
CA VAL A 395 10.42 -46.25 22.58
C VAL A 395 10.26 -45.92 24.06
N THR A 396 10.48 -46.93 24.89
CA THR A 396 10.36 -46.84 26.35
C THR A 396 11.72 -46.54 26.98
N VAL A 397 11.73 -46.00 28.21
CA VAL A 397 12.99 -45.78 28.97
C VAL A 397 13.79 -47.09 29.11
N SER A 398 13.13 -48.25 29.07
CA SER A 398 13.78 -49.57 29.06
C SER A 398 14.63 -49.87 27.82
N ASP A 399 14.42 -49.16 26.70
CA ASP A 399 15.18 -49.39 25.47
C ASP A 399 16.58 -48.74 25.51
N TYR A 400 16.76 -47.74 26.39
CA TYR A 400 18.01 -46.99 26.62
C TYR A 400 18.23 -46.74 28.12
N PRO A 401 18.69 -47.75 28.88
CA PRO A 401 18.83 -47.63 30.33
C PRO A 401 20.01 -46.73 30.73
N ASP A 402 19.88 -45.98 31.83
CA ASP A 402 20.97 -45.16 32.39
C ASP A 402 22.08 -46.01 33.01
N THR A 403 21.81 -47.29 33.31
CA THR A 403 22.77 -48.22 33.91
C THR A 403 22.72 -49.60 33.27
N LEU A 404 23.88 -50.21 33.06
CA LEU A 404 24.03 -51.61 32.70
C LEU A 404 24.23 -52.44 33.97
N LYS A 405 23.32 -53.38 34.24
CA LYS A 405 23.51 -54.34 35.32
C LYS A 405 24.39 -55.50 34.83
N VAL A 406 25.55 -55.67 35.44
CA VAL A 406 26.43 -56.81 35.22
C VAL A 406 26.62 -57.51 36.56
N GLN A 407 26.10 -58.74 36.67
CA GLN A 407 25.96 -59.45 37.95
C GLN A 407 25.15 -58.61 38.96
N GLU A 408 25.73 -58.25 40.11
CA GLU A 408 25.08 -57.44 41.17
C GLU A 408 25.49 -55.95 41.13
N VAL A 409 26.24 -55.51 40.11
CA VAL A 409 26.73 -54.13 39.99
C VAL A 409 25.98 -53.38 38.90
N ALA A 410 25.48 -52.19 39.22
CA ALA A 410 24.95 -51.24 38.25
C ALA A 410 26.05 -50.29 37.77
N LEU A 411 26.42 -50.39 36.50
CA LEU A 411 27.44 -49.55 35.88
C LEU A 411 26.76 -48.41 35.09
N PRO A 412 27.17 -47.14 35.26
CA PRO A 412 26.58 -46.02 34.55
C PRO A 412 26.92 -46.07 33.06
N LEU A 413 25.92 -45.78 32.23
CA LEU A 413 26.04 -45.66 30.78
C LEU A 413 25.97 -44.20 30.36
N THR A 414 26.86 -43.82 29.45
CA THR A 414 26.86 -42.53 28.78
C THR A 414 26.69 -42.76 27.29
N TYR A 415 25.82 -41.98 26.67
CA TYR A 415 25.49 -42.11 25.25
C TYR A 415 25.99 -40.87 24.51
N HIS A 416 26.81 -41.07 23.47
CA HIS A 416 27.28 -39.98 22.61
C HIS A 416 27.10 -40.44 21.17
N PHE A 417 26.29 -39.74 20.38
CA PHE A 417 26.07 -40.09 18.98
C PHE A 417 26.54 -38.94 18.09
N GLU A 418 27.77 -39.07 17.60
CA GLU A 418 28.43 -38.08 16.74
C GLU A 418 29.40 -38.80 15.81
N PRO A 419 29.01 -39.05 14.54
CA PRO A 419 29.83 -39.79 13.60
C PRO A 419 31.23 -39.18 13.44
N GLY A 420 32.26 -39.91 13.86
CA GLY A 420 33.65 -39.49 13.81
C GLY A 420 34.22 -38.94 15.13
N HIS A 421 33.40 -38.81 16.17
CA HIS A 421 33.86 -38.56 17.54
C HIS A 421 34.41 -39.85 18.16
N PRO A 422 35.51 -39.82 18.95
CA PRO A 422 36.10 -41.03 19.55
C PRO A 422 35.15 -41.76 20.52
N ASP A 423 34.24 -41.03 21.14
CA ASP A 423 33.22 -41.59 22.06
C ASP A 423 31.88 -41.93 21.37
N ASP A 424 31.83 -41.92 20.02
CA ASP A 424 30.61 -42.25 19.27
C ASP A 424 30.11 -43.68 19.59
N GLY A 425 28.94 -43.76 20.23
CA GLY A 425 28.28 -44.98 20.67
C GLY A 425 27.83 -44.95 22.14
N VAL A 426 27.84 -46.13 22.76
CA VAL A 426 27.51 -46.31 24.18
C VAL A 426 28.81 -46.54 24.94
N THR A 427 29.09 -45.69 25.92
CA THR A 427 30.26 -45.78 26.78
C THR A 427 29.83 -46.20 28.17
N VAL A 428 30.44 -47.26 28.70
CA VAL A 428 30.25 -47.68 30.09
C VAL A 428 31.44 -47.22 30.93
N THR A 429 31.18 -46.52 32.03
CA THR A 429 32.25 -46.14 32.96
C THR A 429 32.40 -47.20 34.04
N ILE A 430 33.54 -47.88 34.06
CA ILE A 430 33.84 -48.97 35.00
C ILE A 430 34.83 -48.46 36.07
N PRO A 431 34.46 -48.44 37.35
CA PRO A 431 35.41 -48.15 38.43
C PRO A 431 36.57 -49.16 38.43
N LEU A 432 37.80 -48.69 38.54
CA LEU A 432 39.01 -49.52 38.43
C LEU A 432 39.01 -50.72 39.38
N ALA A 433 38.44 -50.58 40.58
CA ALA A 433 38.32 -51.64 41.57
C ALA A 433 37.47 -52.84 41.11
N LEU A 434 36.58 -52.63 40.13
CA LEU A 434 35.64 -53.63 39.63
C LEU A 434 36.09 -54.26 38.31
N LEU A 435 37.11 -53.71 37.65
CA LEU A 435 37.55 -54.15 36.32
C LEU A 435 37.94 -55.63 36.27
N ASN A 436 38.63 -56.13 37.30
CA ASN A 436 39.08 -57.53 37.37
C ASN A 436 37.97 -58.53 37.72
N GLN A 437 36.77 -58.06 38.07
CA GLN A 437 35.62 -58.89 38.46
C GLN A 437 34.60 -59.05 37.33
N LEU A 438 34.74 -58.28 36.24
CA LEU A 438 33.79 -58.25 35.13
C LEU A 438 34.22 -59.17 34.00
N THR A 439 33.26 -59.86 33.40
CA THR A 439 33.47 -60.65 32.18
C THR A 439 33.11 -59.84 30.95
N VAL A 440 33.70 -60.16 29.79
CA VAL A 440 33.53 -59.37 28.55
C VAL A 440 32.14 -59.55 27.91
N SER A 441 31.52 -60.72 28.09
CA SER A 441 30.30 -61.13 27.38
C SER A 441 29.11 -60.13 27.45
N PRO A 442 28.78 -59.50 28.60
CA PRO A 442 27.70 -58.51 28.68
C PRO A 442 27.94 -57.24 27.85
N PHE A 443 29.20 -56.92 27.55
CA PHE A 443 29.60 -55.71 26.81
C PHE A 443 29.67 -55.94 25.28
N GLU A 444 29.51 -57.19 24.83
CA GLU A 444 29.45 -57.52 23.40
C GLU A 444 28.08 -57.19 22.76
N TRP A 445 27.06 -57.03 23.60
CA TRP A 445 25.71 -56.68 23.20
C TRP A 445 25.49 -55.17 23.32
N LEU A 446 24.83 -54.58 22.31
CA LEU A 446 24.37 -53.19 22.39
C LEU A 446 23.10 -53.12 23.25
N VAL A 447 22.79 -51.93 23.76
CA VAL A 447 21.51 -51.68 24.43
C VAL A 447 20.32 -51.95 23.50
N PRO A 448 19.14 -52.33 24.02
CA PRO A 448 18.02 -52.80 23.22
C PRO A 448 17.61 -51.84 22.08
N GLY A 449 17.65 -50.53 22.33
CA GLY A 449 17.30 -49.51 21.35
C GLY A 449 18.25 -49.43 20.14
N LEU A 450 19.54 -49.74 20.32
CA LEU A 450 20.54 -49.74 19.23
C LEU A 450 20.66 -51.09 18.51
N LEU A 451 20.06 -52.14 19.08
CA LEU A 451 20.05 -53.47 18.47
C LEU A 451 19.28 -53.47 17.14
N GLN A 452 18.17 -52.73 17.09
CA GLN A 452 17.34 -52.62 15.87
C GLN A 452 18.08 -51.94 14.72
N GLU A 453 18.78 -50.83 14.98
CA GLU A 453 19.61 -50.16 13.97
C GLU A 453 20.74 -51.05 13.45
N LYS A 454 21.41 -51.82 14.32
CA LYS A 454 22.47 -52.77 13.92
C LYS A 454 21.91 -53.88 13.03
N ILE A 455 20.72 -54.40 13.33
CA ILE A 455 20.03 -55.41 12.50
C ILE A 455 19.60 -54.81 11.16
N ALA A 456 19.07 -53.58 11.15
CA ALA A 456 18.66 -52.87 9.94
C ALA A 456 19.85 -52.58 9.02
N ARG A 457 20.96 -52.05 9.56
CA ARG A 457 22.21 -51.83 8.81
C ARG A 457 22.79 -53.13 8.26
N ARG A 458 22.79 -54.24 9.02
CA ARG A 458 23.22 -55.57 8.52
C ARG A 458 22.32 -56.11 7.40
N ARG A 459 21.01 -55.87 7.46
CA ARG A 459 20.05 -56.26 6.40
C ARG A 459 20.27 -55.46 5.11
N LEU A 460 20.54 -54.15 5.23
CA LEU A 460 20.93 -53.28 4.13
C LEU A 460 22.25 -53.72 3.49
N TRP A 461 23.26 -54.04 4.30
CA TRP A 461 24.57 -54.50 3.83
C TRP A 461 24.48 -55.84 3.07
N ARG A 462 23.65 -56.78 3.55
CA ARG A 462 23.36 -58.04 2.84
C ARG A 462 22.58 -57.84 1.53
N ARG A 463 21.75 -56.80 1.42
CA ARG A 463 21.08 -56.42 0.16
C ARG A 463 22.06 -55.80 -0.84
N CYS A 464 22.98 -54.94 -0.40
CA CYS A 464 24.00 -54.34 -1.27
C CYS A 464 24.97 -55.40 -1.82
N ARG A 465 25.45 -56.35 -0.98
CA ARG A 465 26.30 -57.46 -1.45
C ARG A 465 25.63 -58.39 -2.47
N ARG A 466 24.29 -58.58 -2.40
CA ARG A 466 23.57 -59.36 -3.42
C ARG A 466 23.42 -58.64 -4.76
N ARG A 467 23.53 -57.30 -4.79
CA ARG A 467 23.54 -56.53 -6.04
C ARG A 467 24.93 -56.50 -6.70
N GLU A 468 26.01 -56.59 -5.94
CA GLU A 468 27.38 -56.60 -6.48
C GLU A 468 27.86 -57.99 -6.94
N ALA A 469 27.23 -59.08 -6.48
CA ALA A 469 27.55 -60.46 -6.91
C ALA A 469 26.67 -60.96 -8.09
N GLY A 470 25.93 -60.07 -8.74
CA GLY A 470 25.03 -60.37 -9.86
C GLY A 470 25.30 -59.49 -11.08
N VAL A 471 26.57 -59.36 -11.45
CA VAL A 471 27.03 -58.90 -12.77
C VAL A 471 28.00 -59.92 -13.32
#